data_AF-A0A933AL15-F1
#
_entry.id   AF-A0A933AL15-F1
#
_cell.length_a   1.000
_cell.length_b   1.000
_cell.length_c   1.000
_cell.angle_alpha   90.00
_cell.angle_beta   90.00
_cell.angle_gamma   90.00
#
_symmetry.space_group_name_H-M   'P 1'
#
loop_
_entity.id
_entity.type
_entity.pdbx_description
1 polymer ?
#
loop_
_entity_poly.entity_id
_entity_poly.type
_entity_poly.pdbx_seq_one_letter_code
_entity_poly.pdbx_strand_id
1 'polypeptide(L)'
;YGADALRFSLIINSGQDIFISKEKFEIGRNFANKIWNAARLVFMNSEGVLAAGDYERLDIAQLDLPSRWIVSRLDETINKVSHAIETFRYSEAETSAQDFFWGDFCDWYLELIKGRFTDVHIQRPALFILKNSIKLMHPFIPFVTEEIYSHMHPGEDCLSAAVWPQLDAGLIDRQAQAQMQMIIDAVSLIRTIRTQWNIKPGQTVGVIIAPENQEQARVFNANAGDIQRLGKLESLSIDLNAGKVKDSAAGLVGTAKIFVLLKGIVDLEAEKKRMTTELAQKQKAIEGLKGRLNNEAFTGKAPEEVVLKEKERLRTLTKEANELTQVLANIA
;
A
#
# COMPACT_ATOMS: atom_id res chain seq x y z
N TYR A 1 -24.16 -5.00 3.54
CA TYR A 1 -23.36 -3.78 3.38
C TYR A 1 -23.30 -3.01 4.70
N GLY A 2 -24.43 -2.55 5.26
CA GLY A 2 -24.46 -1.79 6.52
C GLY A 2 -24.56 -0.29 6.25
N ALA A 3 -25.00 0.49 7.24
CA ALA A 3 -25.19 1.93 7.10
C ALA A 3 -23.88 2.67 6.80
N ASP A 4 -22.77 2.25 7.42
CA ASP A 4 -21.43 2.80 7.13
C ASP A 4 -21.00 2.56 5.69
N ALA A 5 -21.20 1.34 5.16
CA ALA A 5 -20.87 1.03 3.78
C ALA A 5 -21.68 1.88 2.78
N LEU A 6 -22.94 2.17 3.09
CA LEU A 6 -23.77 3.08 2.29
C LEU A 6 -23.23 4.51 2.32
N ARG A 7 -22.93 5.05 3.51
CA ARG A 7 -22.42 6.43 3.67
C ARG A 7 -21.09 6.61 2.94
N PHE A 8 -20.13 5.73 3.21
CA PHE A 8 -18.80 5.75 2.61
C PHE A 8 -18.88 5.74 1.08
N SER A 9 -19.59 4.76 0.51
CA SER A 9 -19.70 4.63 -0.95
C SER A 9 -20.39 5.82 -1.65
N LEU A 10 -21.25 6.57 -0.96
CA LEU A 10 -21.89 7.77 -1.52
C LEU A 10 -20.99 9.01 -1.44
N ILE A 11 -20.23 9.17 -0.35
CA ILE A 11 -19.35 10.33 -0.14
C ILE A 11 -18.15 10.30 -1.08
N ILE A 12 -17.54 9.14 -1.33
CA ILE A 12 -16.38 9.02 -2.24
C ILE A 12 -16.65 9.57 -3.65
N ASN A 13 -17.91 9.57 -4.10
CA ASN A 13 -18.30 10.04 -5.43
C ASN A 13 -18.91 11.46 -5.40
N SER A 14 -18.68 12.25 -4.35
CA SER A 14 -19.25 13.60 -4.24
C SER A 14 -18.73 14.52 -5.37
N GLY A 15 -19.64 15.19 -6.09
CA GLY A 15 -19.31 16.20 -7.11
C GLY A 15 -19.52 15.76 -8.56
N GLN A 16 -19.94 14.52 -8.81
CA GLN A 16 -20.36 14.02 -10.12
C GLN A 16 -21.62 13.16 -10.00
N ASP A 17 -22.31 12.92 -11.11
CA ASP A 17 -23.41 11.97 -11.14
C ASP A 17 -22.93 10.56 -10.79
N ILE A 18 -23.60 9.92 -9.83
CA ILE A 18 -23.21 8.61 -9.34
C ILE A 18 -24.04 7.55 -10.06
N PHE A 19 -23.40 6.82 -10.98
CA PHE A 19 -23.96 5.54 -11.44
C PHE A 19 -23.93 4.55 -10.28
N ILE A 20 -25.12 4.21 -9.76
CA ILE A 20 -25.27 3.28 -8.65
C ILE A 20 -25.02 1.86 -9.15
N SER A 21 -24.14 1.13 -8.46
CA SER A 21 -23.89 -0.28 -8.71
C SER A 21 -23.67 -1.00 -7.38
N LYS A 22 -23.92 -2.32 -7.34
CA LYS A 22 -23.76 -3.11 -6.10
C LYS A 22 -22.29 -3.18 -5.68
N GLU A 23 -21.40 -3.21 -6.65
CA GLU A 23 -19.94 -3.29 -6.48
C GLU A 23 -19.41 -2.08 -5.71
N LYS A 24 -19.99 -0.88 -5.91
CA LYS A 24 -19.60 0.32 -5.14
C LYS A 24 -19.85 0.16 -3.64
N PHE A 25 -20.95 -0.49 -3.24
CA PHE A 25 -21.25 -0.74 -1.82
C PHE A 25 -20.40 -1.87 -1.22
N GLU A 26 -19.87 -2.77 -2.05
CA GLU A 26 -18.91 -3.78 -1.61
C GLU A 26 -17.62 -3.13 -1.10
N ILE A 27 -17.16 -2.04 -1.73
CA ILE A 27 -15.99 -1.28 -1.31
C ILE A 27 -16.16 -0.79 0.13
N GLY A 28 -17.25 -0.08 0.43
CA GLY A 28 -17.52 0.44 1.78
C GLY A 28 -17.63 -0.68 2.83
N ARG A 29 -18.27 -1.80 2.48
CA ARG A 29 -18.37 -2.98 3.37
C ARG A 29 -16.99 -3.59 3.63
N ASN A 30 -16.17 -3.74 2.59
CA ASN A 30 -14.83 -4.31 2.71
C ASN A 30 -13.94 -3.42 3.59
N PHE A 31 -14.07 -2.10 3.44
CA PHE A 31 -13.32 -1.16 4.26
C PHE A 31 -13.76 -1.18 5.73
N ALA A 32 -15.07 -1.17 6.02
CA ALA A 32 -15.57 -1.33 7.38
C ALA A 32 -15.06 -2.62 8.05
N ASN A 33 -15.04 -3.74 7.32
CA ASN A 33 -14.46 -5.00 7.79
C ASN A 33 -12.94 -4.90 8.03
N LYS A 34 -12.20 -4.17 7.19
CA LYS A 34 -10.76 -3.93 7.35
C LYS A 34 -10.48 -3.14 8.64
N ILE A 35 -11.28 -2.11 8.93
CA ILE A 35 -11.20 -1.32 10.17
C ILE A 35 -11.42 -2.21 11.39
N TRP A 36 -12.48 -3.02 11.38
CA TRP A 36 -12.78 -3.94 12.47
C TRP A 36 -11.66 -4.97 12.71
N ASN A 37 -11.13 -5.57 11.64
CA ASN A 37 -10.07 -6.56 11.74
C ASN A 37 -8.76 -5.96 12.27
N ALA A 38 -8.42 -4.74 11.84
CA ALA A 38 -7.25 -4.02 12.35
C ALA A 38 -7.40 -3.69 13.83
N ALA A 39 -8.56 -3.17 14.25
CA ALA A 39 -8.84 -2.89 15.66
C ALA A 39 -8.73 -4.14 16.52
N ARG A 40 -9.36 -5.24 16.10
CA ARG A 40 -9.28 -6.53 16.79
C ARG A 40 -7.84 -7.03 16.94
N LEU A 41 -7.02 -6.91 15.89
CA LEU A 41 -5.62 -7.30 15.94
C LEU A 41 -4.87 -6.48 17.00
N VAL A 42 -5.06 -5.16 17.04
CA VAL A 42 -4.39 -4.29 18.02
C VAL A 42 -4.88 -4.59 19.44
N PHE A 43 -6.19 -4.74 19.66
CA PHE A 43 -6.75 -5.01 20.98
C PHE A 43 -6.25 -6.32 21.57
N MET A 44 -6.34 -7.41 20.81
CA MET A 44 -5.88 -8.74 21.26
C MET A 44 -4.39 -8.80 21.62
N ASN A 45 -3.61 -7.84 21.14
CA ASN A 45 -2.17 -7.79 21.35
C ASN A 45 -1.71 -6.69 22.31
N SER A 46 -2.63 -5.87 22.83
CA SER A 46 -2.32 -4.69 23.64
C SER A 46 -3.25 -4.54 24.85
N GLU A 47 -3.92 -5.61 25.31
CA GLU A 47 -4.94 -5.57 26.38
C GLU A 47 -4.47 -4.83 27.64
N GLY A 48 -3.24 -5.07 28.10
CA GLY A 48 -2.69 -4.42 29.29
C GLY A 48 -2.47 -2.91 29.13
N VAL A 49 -1.92 -2.47 28.00
CA VAL A 49 -1.73 -1.05 27.69
C VAL A 49 -3.07 -0.36 27.44
N LEU A 50 -4.00 -1.05 26.78
CA LEU A 50 -5.37 -0.58 26.55
C LEU A 50 -6.08 -0.29 27.87
N ALA A 51 -6.09 -1.26 28.79
CA ALA A 51 -6.72 -1.12 30.10
C ALA A 51 -6.09 -0.02 30.97
N ALA A 52 -4.79 0.26 30.79
CA ALA A 52 -4.09 1.31 31.49
C ALA A 52 -4.33 2.72 30.91
N GLY A 53 -4.89 2.84 29.70
CA GLY A 53 -5.01 4.13 29.00
C GLY A 53 -3.67 4.75 28.59
N ASP A 54 -2.58 3.99 28.63
CA ASP A 54 -1.21 4.49 28.51
C ASP A 54 -0.75 4.55 27.05
N TYR A 55 -1.53 5.22 26.21
CA TYR A 55 -1.27 5.39 24.77
C TYR A 55 -1.79 6.75 24.27
N GLU A 56 -2.11 7.68 25.18
CA GLU A 56 -2.59 9.01 24.81
C GLU A 56 -1.49 9.91 24.26
N ARG A 57 -0.25 9.70 24.69
CA ARG A 57 0.95 10.42 24.24
C ARG A 57 2.07 9.43 23.96
N LEU A 58 2.91 9.75 22.98
CA LEU A 58 4.05 8.94 22.60
C LEU A 58 5.36 9.65 22.94
N ASP A 59 6.32 8.92 23.51
CA ASP A 59 7.70 9.37 23.59
C ASP A 59 8.40 9.06 22.28
N ILE A 60 8.63 10.10 21.48
CA ILE A 60 9.24 9.99 20.14
C ILE A 60 10.65 9.41 20.20
N ALA A 61 11.38 9.62 21.29
CA ALA A 61 12.73 9.08 21.45
C ALA A 61 12.74 7.54 21.59
N GLN A 62 11.61 6.94 21.95
CA GLN A 62 11.45 5.49 22.13
C GLN A 62 10.85 4.80 20.91
N LEU A 63 10.46 5.57 19.88
CA LEU A 63 9.84 5.00 18.67
C LEU A 63 10.89 4.39 17.74
N ASP A 64 10.61 3.16 17.31
CA ASP A 64 11.35 2.54 16.22
C ASP A 64 11.05 3.23 14.87
N LEU A 65 11.82 2.89 13.83
CA LEU A 65 11.68 3.52 12.52
C LEU A 65 10.25 3.38 11.94
N PRO A 66 9.61 2.18 11.94
CA PRO A 66 8.21 2.03 11.55
C PRO A 66 7.25 2.94 12.33
N SER A 67 7.42 3.06 13.65
CA SER A 67 6.53 3.87 14.49
C SER A 67 6.72 5.37 14.27
N ARG A 68 7.96 5.84 14.12
CA ARG A 68 8.26 7.23 13.73
C ARG A 68 7.63 7.57 12.38
N TRP A 69 7.75 6.66 11.41
CA TRP A 69 7.16 6.83 10.09
C TRP A 69 5.64 6.94 10.15
N ILE A 70 4.94 5.99 10.78
CA ILE A 70 3.46 5.98 10.76
C ILE A 70 2.88 7.15 11.57
N VAL A 71 3.54 7.59 12.65
CA VAL A 71 3.14 8.79 13.41
C VAL A 71 3.30 10.04 12.54
N SER A 72 4.42 10.15 11.83
CA SER A 72 4.62 11.26 10.90
C SER A 72 3.58 11.26 9.75
N ARG A 73 3.21 10.09 9.25
CA ARG A 73 2.16 9.93 8.21
C ARG A 73 0.77 10.26 8.74
N LEU A 74 0.48 9.89 9.99
CA LEU A 74 -0.76 10.24 10.66
C LEU A 74 -0.90 11.77 10.77
N ASP A 75 0.16 12.47 11.20
CA ASP A 75 0.13 13.93 11.32
C ASP A 75 -0.15 14.62 9.97
N GLU A 76 0.52 14.19 8.90
CA GLU A 76 0.22 14.68 7.54
C GLU A 76 -1.23 14.39 7.12
N THR A 77 -1.74 13.21 7.49
CA THR A 77 -3.10 12.79 7.14
C THR A 77 -4.14 13.60 7.92
N ILE A 78 -3.93 13.84 9.21
CA ILE A 78 -4.79 14.70 10.03
C ILE A 78 -4.91 16.09 9.38
N ASN A 79 -3.78 16.69 9.02
CA ASN A 79 -3.78 18.02 8.39
C ASN A 79 -4.52 18.02 7.04
N LYS A 80 -4.29 17.01 6.18
CA LYS A 80 -4.98 16.87 4.90
C LYS A 80 -6.49 16.69 5.04
N VAL A 81 -6.92 15.76 5.90
CA VAL A 81 -8.33 15.47 6.15
C VAL A 81 -9.03 16.68 6.76
N SER A 82 -8.40 17.34 7.73
CA SER A 82 -8.94 18.56 8.36
C SER A 82 -9.17 19.66 7.32
N HIS A 83 -8.16 19.96 6.51
CA HIS A 83 -8.29 20.97 5.45
C HIS A 83 -9.36 20.61 4.41
N ALA A 84 -9.46 19.34 4.02
CA ALA A 84 -10.47 18.88 3.08
C ALA A 84 -11.89 19.00 3.66
N ILE A 85 -12.09 18.69 4.94
CA ILE A 85 -13.38 18.89 5.64
C ILE A 85 -13.73 20.38 5.72
N GLU A 86 -12.79 21.23 6.13
CA GLU A 86 -12.98 22.70 6.24
C GLU A 86 -13.32 23.35 4.89
N THR A 87 -12.85 22.76 3.79
CA THR A 87 -13.10 23.25 2.43
C THR A 87 -14.20 22.47 1.70
N PHE A 88 -14.99 21.67 2.42
CA PHE A 88 -16.14 20.90 1.91
C PHE A 88 -15.76 19.86 0.83
N ARG A 89 -14.51 19.43 0.76
CA ARG A 89 -13.99 18.39 -0.14
C ARG A 89 -14.04 17.01 0.52
N TYR A 90 -15.25 16.54 0.83
CA TYR A 90 -15.46 15.31 1.60
C TYR A 90 -14.94 14.04 0.92
N SER A 91 -15.03 13.92 -0.41
CA SER A 91 -14.44 12.80 -1.15
C SER A 91 -12.91 12.74 -0.98
N GLU A 92 -12.22 13.90 -1.00
CA GLU A 92 -10.77 13.96 -0.76
C GLU A 92 -10.42 13.61 0.69
N ALA A 93 -11.22 14.08 1.65
CA ALA A 93 -11.06 13.77 3.07
C ALA A 93 -11.20 12.26 3.33
N GLU A 94 -12.25 11.65 2.78
CA GLU A 94 -12.51 10.22 2.90
C GLU A 94 -11.38 9.38 2.26
N THR A 95 -11.01 9.72 1.02
CA THR A 95 -9.94 9.02 0.29
C THR A 95 -8.61 9.12 1.05
N SER A 96 -8.28 10.30 1.58
CA SER A 96 -7.04 10.50 2.35
C SER A 96 -7.02 9.66 3.64
N ALA A 97 -8.14 9.60 4.37
CA ALA A 97 -8.26 8.78 5.56
C ALA A 97 -8.19 7.28 5.23
N GLN A 98 -8.84 6.86 4.13
CA GLN A 98 -8.81 5.48 3.65
C GLN A 98 -7.41 5.05 3.22
N ASP A 99 -6.72 5.86 2.42
CA ASP A 99 -5.38 5.55 1.91
C ASP A 99 -4.38 5.39 3.07
N PHE A 100 -4.44 6.27 4.06
CA PHE A 100 -3.63 6.14 5.27
C PHE A 100 -3.98 4.87 6.06
N PHE A 101 -5.26 4.67 6.39
CA PHE A 101 -5.65 3.55 7.26
C PHE A 101 -5.40 2.20 6.60
N TRP A 102 -5.76 2.05 5.33
CA TRP A 102 -5.61 0.79 4.61
C TRP A 102 -4.16 0.60 4.15
N GLY A 103 -3.63 1.57 3.39
CA GLY A 103 -2.31 1.46 2.78
C GLY A 103 -1.19 1.56 3.80
N ASP A 104 -1.11 2.67 4.53
CA ASP A 104 0.02 2.92 5.44
C ASP A 104 -0.10 2.08 6.72
N PHE A 105 -1.24 2.14 7.41
CA PHE A 105 -1.41 1.47 8.71
C PHE A 105 -1.59 -0.04 8.56
N CYS A 106 -2.57 -0.50 7.79
CA CYS A 106 -2.86 -1.93 7.75
C CYS A 106 -1.89 -2.75 6.88
N ASP A 107 -1.60 -2.32 5.66
CA ASP A 107 -0.82 -3.13 4.71
C ASP A 107 0.69 -3.10 5.02
N TRP A 108 1.16 -2.05 5.71
CA TRP A 108 2.56 -1.89 6.09
C TRP A 108 2.80 -1.90 7.59
N TYR A 109 2.31 -0.92 8.35
CA TYR A 109 2.69 -0.76 9.75
C TYR A 109 2.32 -1.99 10.60
N LEU A 110 1.08 -2.46 10.52
CA LEU A 110 0.63 -3.65 11.26
C LEU A 110 1.40 -4.92 10.88
N GLU A 111 1.78 -5.08 9.61
CA GLU A 111 2.60 -6.22 9.16
C GLU A 111 4.08 -6.09 9.57
N LEU A 112 4.60 -4.87 9.70
CA LEU A 112 5.95 -4.60 10.22
C LEU A 112 6.06 -4.88 11.71
N ILE A 113 5.04 -4.56 12.50
CA ILE A 113 5.05 -4.79 13.96
C ILE A 113 4.55 -6.18 14.37
N LYS A 114 4.04 -6.96 13.41
CA LYS A 114 3.55 -8.32 13.63
C LYS A 114 4.63 -9.19 14.28
N GLY A 115 4.29 -9.81 15.42
CA GLY A 115 5.22 -10.60 16.22
C GLY A 115 6.11 -9.80 17.18
N ARG A 116 6.00 -8.46 17.20
CA ARG A 116 6.70 -7.56 18.14
C ARG A 116 5.79 -6.97 19.21
N PHE A 117 4.52 -7.37 19.23
CA PHE A 117 3.50 -6.93 20.18
C PHE A 117 3.78 -7.31 21.64
N THR A 118 4.83 -8.05 21.97
CA THR A 118 5.26 -8.27 23.36
C THR A 118 5.90 -7.03 23.99
N ASP A 119 6.26 -6.03 23.17
CA ASP A 119 6.90 -4.79 23.60
C ASP A 119 5.87 -3.65 23.73
N VAL A 120 5.83 -3.01 24.89
CA VAL A 120 4.96 -1.85 25.14
C VAL A 120 5.28 -0.67 24.22
N HIS A 121 6.53 -0.51 23.79
CA HIS A 121 6.94 0.53 22.85
C HIS A 121 6.40 0.29 21.43
N ILE A 122 5.82 -0.89 21.16
CA ILE A 122 5.09 -1.23 19.93
C ILE A 122 3.58 -1.20 20.14
N GLN A 123 3.10 -1.66 21.31
CA GLN A 123 1.68 -1.65 21.65
C GLN A 123 1.12 -0.22 21.74
N ARG A 124 1.83 0.70 22.41
CA ARG A 124 1.35 2.08 22.61
C ARG A 124 1.18 2.83 21.28
N PRO A 125 2.16 2.86 20.35
CA PRO A 125 1.96 3.52 19.07
C PRO A 125 0.84 2.89 18.24
N ALA A 126 0.70 1.56 18.24
CA ALA A 126 -0.39 0.90 17.50
C ALA A 126 -1.78 1.36 17.98
N LEU A 127 -1.98 1.45 19.29
CA LEU A 127 -3.22 1.98 19.89
C LEU A 127 -3.40 3.47 19.61
N PHE A 128 -2.34 4.26 19.73
CA PHE A 128 -2.37 5.70 19.43
C PHE A 128 -2.78 5.98 17.97
N ILE A 129 -2.20 5.25 17.01
CA ILE A 129 -2.55 5.37 15.59
C ILE A 129 -4.00 4.93 15.35
N LEU A 130 -4.41 3.79 15.91
CA LEU A 130 -5.79 3.29 15.76
C LEU A 130 -6.81 4.31 16.26
N LYS A 131 -6.63 4.84 17.48
CA LYS A 131 -7.51 5.85 18.08
C LYS A 131 -7.66 7.08 17.19
N ASN A 132 -6.55 7.65 16.73
CA ASN A 132 -6.61 8.86 15.91
C ASN A 132 -7.19 8.57 14.52
N SER A 133 -6.95 7.38 13.97
CA SER A 133 -7.53 6.96 12.69
C SER A 133 -9.05 6.84 12.75
N ILE A 134 -9.60 6.22 13.80
CA ILE A 134 -11.07 6.08 13.93
C ILE A 134 -11.74 7.44 14.10
N LYS A 135 -11.09 8.41 14.76
CA LYS A 135 -11.56 9.80 14.84
C LYS A 135 -11.65 10.46 13.47
N LEU A 136 -10.62 10.28 12.62
CA LEU A 136 -10.63 10.81 11.25
C LEU A 136 -11.70 10.15 10.36
N MET A 137 -11.98 8.86 10.59
CA MET A 137 -12.95 8.11 9.79
C MET A 137 -14.41 8.27 10.27
N HIS A 138 -14.63 8.71 11.51
CA HIS A 138 -15.96 8.80 12.12
C HIS A 138 -17.01 9.58 11.29
N PRO A 139 -16.69 10.72 10.64
CA PRO A 139 -17.65 11.41 9.77
C PRO A 139 -18.21 10.53 8.63
N PHE A 140 -17.42 9.56 8.16
CA PHE A 140 -17.73 8.69 7.03
C PHE A 140 -18.29 7.33 7.47
N ILE A 141 -17.77 6.77 8.57
CA ILE A 141 -18.07 5.44 9.11
C ILE A 141 -18.43 5.57 10.60
N PRO A 142 -19.56 6.20 10.96
CA PRO A 142 -19.87 6.50 12.35
C PRO A 142 -20.10 5.27 13.22
N PHE A 143 -20.71 4.20 12.73
CA PHE A 143 -21.14 3.11 13.62
C PHE A 143 -19.99 2.17 14.02
N VAL A 144 -19.18 1.72 13.06
CA VAL A 144 -18.02 0.85 13.36
C VAL A 144 -16.96 1.60 14.16
N THR A 145 -16.72 2.89 13.87
CA THR A 145 -15.73 3.68 14.63
C THR A 145 -16.21 3.96 16.05
N GLU A 146 -17.50 4.20 16.28
CA GLU A 146 -18.09 4.35 17.61
C GLU A 146 -17.94 3.07 18.45
N GLU A 147 -18.21 1.90 17.85
CA GLU A 147 -18.05 0.62 18.54
C GLU A 147 -16.59 0.35 18.94
N ILE A 148 -15.64 0.69 18.06
CA ILE A 148 -14.21 0.55 18.37
C ILE A 148 -13.80 1.53 19.46
N TYR A 149 -14.28 2.78 19.40
CA TYR A 149 -13.97 3.80 20.38
C TYR A 149 -14.53 3.47 21.77
N SER A 150 -15.77 2.99 21.86
CA SER A 150 -16.37 2.60 23.14
C SER A 150 -15.61 1.48 23.84
N HIS A 151 -14.96 0.59 23.09
CA HIS A 151 -14.06 -0.42 23.62
C HIS A 151 -12.73 0.16 24.12
N MET A 152 -12.22 1.21 23.47
CA MET A 152 -10.98 1.88 23.87
C MET A 152 -11.17 2.81 25.07
N HIS A 153 -12.36 3.41 25.21
CA HIS A 153 -12.67 4.45 26.17
C HIS A 153 -13.94 4.08 26.95
N PRO A 154 -13.92 2.98 27.73
CA PRO A 154 -15.11 2.48 28.40
C PRO A 154 -15.62 3.48 29.44
N GLY A 155 -16.87 3.91 29.29
CA GLY A 155 -17.53 4.85 30.21
C GLY A 155 -17.28 6.33 29.90
N GLU A 156 -16.59 6.65 28.81
CA GLU A 156 -16.50 8.02 28.27
C GLU A 156 -17.69 8.35 27.35
N ASP A 157 -17.81 9.64 26.99
CA ASP A 157 -18.78 10.11 26.01
C ASP A 157 -18.53 9.51 24.61
N CYS A 158 -19.53 9.58 23.75
CA CYS A 158 -19.45 9.05 22.38
C CYS A 158 -18.36 9.74 21.55
N LEU A 159 -17.81 9.00 20.58
CA LEU A 159 -16.80 9.47 19.63
C LEU A 159 -17.27 10.73 18.88
N SER A 160 -18.57 10.86 18.62
CA SER A 160 -19.15 12.05 17.98
C SER A 160 -18.97 13.36 18.79
N ALA A 161 -18.77 13.26 20.11
CA ALA A 161 -18.48 14.38 21.00
C ALA A 161 -16.98 14.56 21.29
N ALA A 162 -16.12 13.64 20.82
CA ALA A 162 -14.69 13.70 21.06
C ALA A 162 -14.04 14.87 20.31
N VAL A 163 -13.00 15.45 20.92
CA VAL A 163 -12.21 16.53 20.30
C VAL A 163 -11.56 16.03 19.02
N TRP A 164 -11.62 16.80 17.93
CA TRP A 164 -10.95 16.44 16.67
C TRP A 164 -9.45 16.19 16.89
N PRO A 165 -8.83 15.16 16.26
CA PRO A 165 -7.44 14.83 16.53
C PRO A 165 -6.52 15.97 16.09
N GLN A 166 -5.65 16.40 17.00
CA GLN A 166 -4.55 17.33 16.77
C GLN A 166 -3.35 16.78 17.51
N LEU A 167 -2.22 16.65 16.82
CA LEU A 167 -1.01 16.13 17.43
C LEU A 167 -0.05 17.26 17.82
N ASP A 168 0.89 16.95 18.70
CA ASP A 168 1.93 17.89 19.11
C ASP A 168 2.79 18.33 17.92
N ALA A 169 3.27 19.58 17.94
CA ALA A 169 4.15 20.08 16.89
C ALA A 169 5.48 19.30 16.84
N GLY A 170 6.00 19.07 15.63
CA GLY A 170 7.32 18.45 15.43
C GLY A 170 7.30 16.93 15.27
N LEU A 171 6.12 16.32 15.10
CA LEU A 171 5.98 14.88 14.81
C LEU A 171 6.24 14.51 13.34
N ILE A 172 6.34 15.50 12.45
CA ILE A 172 6.73 15.27 11.06
C ILE A 172 8.22 14.91 11.01
N ASP A 173 8.48 13.66 10.62
CA ASP A 173 9.80 13.09 10.51
C ASP A 173 10.10 12.69 9.07
N ARG A 174 10.60 13.66 8.30
CA ARG A 174 10.92 13.49 6.87
C ARG A 174 11.98 12.41 6.63
N GLN A 175 12.90 12.22 7.58
CA GLN A 175 13.94 11.22 7.46
C GLN A 175 13.34 9.81 7.63
N ALA A 176 12.53 9.60 8.67
CA ALA A 176 11.85 8.32 8.87
C ALA A 176 10.94 7.97 7.69
N GLN A 177 10.22 8.97 7.15
CA GLN A 177 9.42 8.79 5.92
C GLN A 177 10.25 8.32 4.73
N ALA A 178 11.37 9.00 4.42
CA ALA A 178 12.22 8.63 3.30
C ALA A 178 12.84 7.23 3.46
N GLN A 179 13.30 6.91 4.67
CA GLN A 179 13.89 5.61 4.99
C GLN A 179 12.86 4.47 4.90
N MET A 180 11.66 4.65 5.45
CA MET A 180 10.60 3.65 5.34
C MET A 180 10.08 3.51 3.91
N GLN A 181 9.95 4.60 3.16
CA GLN A 181 9.53 4.52 1.76
C GLN A 181 10.51 3.68 0.94
N MET A 182 11.82 3.82 1.16
CA MET A 182 12.84 3.01 0.51
C MET A 182 12.67 1.51 0.81
N ILE A 183 12.31 1.15 2.04
CA ILE A 183 12.05 -0.25 2.45
C ILE A 183 10.77 -0.77 1.80
N ILE A 184 9.70 0.03 1.84
CA ILE A 184 8.40 -0.26 1.23
C ILE A 184 8.56 -0.52 -0.28
N ASP A 185 9.28 0.36 -0.97
CA ASP A 185 9.53 0.25 -2.41
C ASP A 185 10.37 -0.99 -2.74
N ALA A 186 11.39 -1.28 -1.93
CA ALA A 186 12.21 -2.49 -2.09
C ALA A 186 11.38 -3.77 -1.98
N VAL A 187 10.58 -3.89 -0.91
CA VAL A 187 9.70 -5.06 -0.72
C VAL A 187 8.63 -5.14 -1.82
N SER A 188 8.07 -4.01 -2.23
CA SER A 188 7.07 -3.95 -3.30
C SER A 188 7.65 -4.38 -4.64
N LEU A 189 8.86 -3.95 -4.97
CA LEU A 189 9.58 -4.38 -6.17
C LEU A 189 9.85 -5.88 -6.14
N ILE A 190 10.32 -6.42 -5.01
CA ILE A 190 10.53 -7.87 -4.84
C ILE A 190 9.23 -8.64 -5.08
N ARG A 191 8.11 -8.22 -4.47
CA ARG A 191 6.79 -8.85 -4.67
C ARG A 191 6.31 -8.76 -6.12
N THR A 192 6.59 -7.64 -6.77
CA THR A 192 6.27 -7.42 -8.19
C THR A 192 7.05 -8.38 -9.08
N ILE A 193 8.37 -8.47 -8.89
CA ILE A 193 9.23 -9.39 -9.63
C ILE A 193 8.77 -10.84 -9.41
N ARG A 194 8.47 -11.24 -8.17
CA ARG A 194 7.93 -12.58 -7.89
C ARG A 194 6.65 -12.87 -8.67
N THR A 195 5.74 -11.91 -8.75
CA THR A 195 4.50 -12.05 -9.51
C THR A 195 4.76 -12.13 -11.02
N GLN A 196 5.62 -11.27 -11.55
CA GLN A 196 6.00 -11.26 -12.97
C GLN A 196 6.63 -12.58 -13.42
N TRP A 197 7.46 -13.18 -12.56
CA TRP A 197 8.12 -14.46 -12.80
C TRP A 197 7.29 -15.67 -12.36
N ASN A 198 6.00 -15.47 -12.06
CA ASN A 198 5.07 -16.51 -11.65
C ASN A 198 5.58 -17.39 -10.49
N ILE A 199 6.35 -16.79 -9.59
CA ILE A 199 6.90 -17.47 -8.41
C ILE A 199 5.75 -17.70 -7.44
N LYS A 200 5.60 -18.95 -6.99
CA LYS A 200 4.48 -19.34 -6.11
C LYS A 200 4.51 -18.52 -4.82
N PRO A 201 3.35 -18.08 -4.28
CA PRO A 201 3.30 -17.22 -3.09
C PRO A 201 4.04 -17.76 -1.85
N GLY A 202 4.13 -19.09 -1.70
CA GLY A 202 4.83 -19.75 -0.59
C GLY A 202 6.32 -20.02 -0.80
N GLN A 203 6.82 -19.87 -2.03
CA GLN A 203 8.22 -20.16 -2.36
C GLN A 203 9.12 -18.97 -1.99
N THR A 204 10.22 -19.24 -1.30
CA THR A 204 11.22 -18.24 -0.93
C THR A 204 12.19 -17.97 -2.08
N VAL A 205 12.81 -16.79 -2.08
CA VAL A 205 13.80 -16.38 -3.09
C VAL A 205 15.03 -15.75 -2.41
N GLY A 206 16.20 -15.87 -3.02
CA GLY A 206 17.37 -15.08 -2.63
C GLY A 206 17.33 -13.69 -3.25
N VAL A 207 17.79 -12.68 -2.52
CA VAL A 207 17.86 -11.29 -3.01
C VAL A 207 19.21 -10.65 -2.70
N ILE A 208 19.72 -9.87 -3.64
CA ILE A 208 20.86 -8.97 -3.44
C ILE A 208 20.36 -7.55 -3.65
N ILE A 209 20.54 -6.69 -2.64
CA ILE A 209 20.34 -5.24 -2.76
C ILE A 209 21.72 -4.61 -2.92
N ALA A 210 21.90 -3.80 -3.95
CA ALA A 210 23.08 -3.00 -4.20
C ALA A 210 22.75 -1.53 -3.95
N PRO A 211 23.02 -1.01 -2.73
CA PRO A 211 22.79 0.39 -2.40
C PRO A 211 23.75 1.29 -3.15
N GLU A 212 23.34 2.53 -3.42
CA GLU A 212 24.21 3.53 -4.07
C GLU A 212 25.35 3.99 -3.13
N ASN A 213 25.08 4.07 -1.83
CA ASN A 213 26.01 4.63 -0.86
C ASN A 213 25.87 3.97 0.53
N GLN A 214 26.77 4.31 1.44
CA GLN A 214 26.81 3.74 2.79
C GLN A 214 25.59 4.12 3.66
N GLU A 215 24.93 5.24 3.38
CA GLU A 215 23.72 5.62 4.11
C GLU A 215 22.56 4.68 3.77
N GLN A 216 22.29 4.47 2.47
CA GLN A 216 21.31 3.50 2.03
C GLN A 216 21.62 2.09 2.54
N ALA A 217 22.90 1.69 2.47
CA ALA A 217 23.33 0.40 2.99
C ALA A 217 23.02 0.24 4.49
N ARG A 218 23.22 1.30 5.30
CA ARG A 218 22.86 1.28 6.73
C ARG A 218 21.36 1.10 6.94
N VAL A 219 20.52 1.80 6.17
CA VAL A 219 19.05 1.66 6.25
C VAL A 219 18.61 0.23 5.92
N PHE A 220 19.09 -0.34 4.81
CA PHE A 220 18.75 -1.71 4.44
C PHE A 220 19.27 -2.73 5.45
N ASN A 221 20.49 -2.56 5.97
CA ASN A 221 21.05 -3.49 6.96
C ASN A 221 20.27 -3.45 8.27
N ALA A 222 19.92 -2.25 8.76
CA ALA A 222 19.15 -2.09 9.99
C ALA A 222 17.74 -2.72 9.89
N ASN A 223 17.19 -2.85 8.69
CA ASN A 223 15.83 -3.35 8.45
C ASN A 223 15.81 -4.68 7.65
N ALA A 224 16.95 -5.37 7.57
CA ALA A 224 17.09 -6.58 6.76
C ALA A 224 16.09 -7.68 7.16
N GLY A 225 15.83 -7.85 8.45
CA GLY A 225 14.88 -8.84 8.96
C GLY A 225 13.43 -8.58 8.49
N ASP A 226 13.00 -7.32 8.46
CA ASP A 226 11.66 -6.96 7.97
C ASP A 226 11.56 -7.13 6.45
N ILE A 227 12.60 -6.78 5.70
CA ILE A 227 12.67 -7.00 4.24
C ILE A 227 12.60 -8.50 3.93
N GLN A 228 13.36 -9.32 4.65
CA GLN A 228 13.34 -10.78 4.49
C GLN A 228 11.96 -11.36 4.77
N ARG A 229 11.32 -10.98 5.89
CA ARG A 229 10.00 -11.47 6.26
C ARG A 229 8.93 -11.05 5.25
N LEU A 230 8.84 -9.76 4.95
CA LEU A 230 7.80 -9.20 4.09
C LEU A 230 7.98 -9.56 2.60
N GLY A 231 9.23 -9.75 2.16
CA GLY A 231 9.58 -10.23 0.82
C GLY A 231 9.46 -11.75 0.65
N LYS A 232 9.41 -12.52 1.76
CA LYS A 232 9.56 -13.99 1.83
C LYS A 232 10.88 -14.45 1.22
N LEU A 233 11.98 -14.00 1.81
CA LEU A 233 13.32 -14.26 1.33
C LEU A 233 13.98 -15.38 2.13
N GLU A 234 14.70 -16.28 1.44
CA GLU A 234 15.57 -17.26 2.12
C GLU A 234 16.96 -16.69 2.41
N SER A 235 17.38 -15.70 1.62
CA SER A 235 18.64 -14.98 1.82
C SER A 235 18.50 -13.54 1.34
N LEU A 236 19.15 -12.62 2.06
CA LEU A 236 19.27 -11.22 1.69
C LEU A 236 20.72 -10.80 1.86
N SER A 237 21.34 -10.32 0.79
CA SER A 237 22.67 -9.71 0.83
C SER A 237 22.57 -8.23 0.48
N ILE A 238 23.31 -7.40 1.21
CA ILE A 238 23.40 -5.95 0.97
C ILE A 238 24.85 -5.65 0.61
N ASP A 239 25.09 -5.39 -0.68
CA ASP A 239 26.44 -5.30 -1.24
C ASP A 239 26.57 -4.08 -2.17
N LEU A 240 27.31 -3.06 -1.73
CA LEU A 240 27.56 -1.85 -2.51
C LEU A 240 28.31 -2.12 -3.83
N ASN A 241 29.05 -3.22 -3.92
CA ASN A 241 29.88 -3.54 -5.08
C ASN A 241 29.22 -4.56 -6.02
N ALA A 242 27.96 -4.92 -5.76
CA ALA A 242 27.25 -5.88 -6.60
C ALA A 242 27.09 -5.33 -8.04
N GLY A 243 27.77 -6.02 -8.97
CA GLY A 243 27.68 -5.78 -10.40
C GLY A 243 26.48 -6.46 -11.05
N LYS A 244 26.66 -7.03 -12.24
CA LYS A 244 25.63 -7.88 -12.86
C LYS A 244 25.56 -9.23 -12.14
N VAL A 245 24.36 -9.63 -11.75
CA VAL A 245 24.09 -10.92 -11.10
C VAL A 245 23.43 -11.84 -12.12
N LYS A 246 24.09 -12.94 -12.50
CA LYS A 246 23.55 -13.91 -13.46
C LYS A 246 22.30 -14.60 -12.91
N ASP A 247 21.40 -15.01 -13.81
CA ASP A 247 20.19 -15.76 -13.48
C ASP A 247 19.30 -15.00 -12.48
N SER A 248 19.23 -13.68 -12.64
CA SER A 248 18.45 -12.80 -11.78
C SER A 248 17.57 -11.84 -12.58
N ALA A 249 16.48 -11.42 -11.96
CA ALA A 249 15.70 -10.27 -12.41
C ALA A 249 16.09 -9.05 -11.60
N ALA A 250 16.38 -7.95 -12.30
CA ALA A 250 16.79 -6.69 -11.68
C ALA A 250 15.66 -5.64 -11.69
N GLY A 251 15.69 -4.74 -10.72
CA GLY A 251 14.93 -3.50 -10.73
C GLY A 251 15.60 -2.41 -9.90
N LEU A 252 15.08 -1.19 -9.99
CA LEU A 252 15.60 -0.02 -9.31
C LEU A 252 14.60 0.51 -8.30
N VAL A 253 15.10 0.91 -7.12
CA VAL A 253 14.37 1.66 -6.10
C VAL A 253 15.19 2.90 -5.78
N GLY A 254 14.72 4.05 -6.24
CA GLY A 254 15.56 5.25 -6.31
C GLY A 254 16.83 4.94 -7.10
N THR A 255 17.97 4.95 -6.41
CA THR A 255 19.29 4.63 -6.97
C THR A 255 19.82 3.25 -6.58
N ALA A 256 19.14 2.53 -5.68
CA ALA A 256 19.51 1.18 -5.29
C ALA A 256 19.04 0.15 -6.33
N LYS A 257 19.90 -0.80 -6.68
CA LYS A 257 19.54 -1.94 -7.55
C LYS A 257 19.13 -3.13 -6.69
N ILE A 258 18.07 -3.81 -7.08
CA ILE A 258 17.60 -5.02 -6.41
C ILE A 258 17.62 -6.16 -7.41
N PHE A 259 18.27 -7.26 -7.05
CA PHE A 259 18.38 -8.47 -7.84
C PHE A 259 17.66 -9.62 -7.12
N VAL A 260 16.63 -10.18 -7.75
CA VAL A 260 15.95 -11.39 -7.27
C VAL A 260 16.55 -12.58 -7.99
N LEU A 261 17.14 -13.50 -7.22
CA LEU A 261 17.77 -14.71 -7.75
C LEU A 261 16.70 -15.68 -8.23
N LEU A 262 16.75 -16.09 -9.50
CA LEU A 262 15.75 -16.95 -10.14
C LEU A 262 16.27 -18.38 -10.34
N LYS A 263 17.58 -18.60 -10.23
CA LYS A 263 18.22 -19.89 -10.43
C LYS A 263 17.61 -20.96 -9.51
N GLY A 264 17.16 -22.06 -10.12
CA GLY A 264 16.57 -23.19 -9.40
C GLY A 264 15.13 -22.98 -8.92
N ILE A 265 14.57 -21.78 -9.13
CA ILE A 265 13.20 -21.41 -8.74
C ILE A 265 12.29 -21.42 -9.96
N VAL A 266 12.78 -20.89 -11.08
CA VAL A 266 12.04 -20.77 -12.34
C VAL A 266 12.87 -21.34 -13.48
N ASP A 267 12.22 -22.00 -14.44
CA ASP A 267 12.83 -22.32 -15.72
C ASP A 267 12.91 -21.03 -16.56
N LEU A 268 14.07 -20.37 -16.49
CA LEU A 268 14.31 -19.08 -17.14
C LEU A 268 14.09 -19.13 -18.65
N GLU A 269 14.48 -20.22 -19.30
CA GLU A 269 14.37 -20.33 -20.76
C GLU A 269 12.92 -20.59 -21.18
N ALA A 270 12.20 -21.45 -20.45
CA ALA A 270 10.77 -21.64 -20.67
C ALA A 270 9.98 -20.34 -20.43
N GLU A 271 10.31 -19.60 -19.38
CA GLU A 271 9.59 -18.38 -19.00
C GLU A 271 9.91 -17.22 -19.95
N LYS A 272 11.17 -17.04 -20.36
CA LYS A 272 11.53 -16.10 -21.44
C LYS A 272 10.78 -16.39 -22.73
N LYS A 273 10.70 -17.67 -23.12
CA LYS A 273 9.98 -18.10 -24.32
C LYS A 273 8.47 -17.82 -24.19
N ARG A 274 7.88 -18.08 -23.02
CA ARG A 274 6.47 -17.76 -22.71
C ARG A 274 6.22 -16.27 -22.86
N MET A 275 7.00 -15.44 -22.17
CA MET A 275 6.89 -13.97 -22.19
C MET A 275 7.12 -13.40 -23.60
N THR A 276 8.08 -13.91 -24.36
CA THR A 276 8.33 -13.46 -25.73
C THR A 276 7.17 -13.82 -26.67
N THR A 277 6.57 -15.00 -26.49
CA THR A 277 5.39 -15.41 -27.24
C THR A 277 4.18 -14.54 -26.89
N GLU A 278 3.97 -14.27 -25.60
CA GLU A 278 2.91 -13.39 -25.11
C GLU A 278 3.08 -11.96 -25.65
N LEU A 279 4.31 -11.43 -25.62
CA LEU A 279 4.63 -10.11 -26.17
C LEU A 279 4.29 -10.02 -27.66
N ALA A 280 4.69 -11.03 -28.44
CA ALA A 280 4.38 -11.09 -29.87
C ALA A 280 2.87 -11.11 -30.14
N GLN A 281 2.09 -11.83 -29.34
CA GLN A 281 0.63 -11.86 -29.45
C GLN A 281 0.00 -10.50 -29.12
N LYS A 282 0.44 -9.86 -28.02
CA LYS A 282 -0.04 -8.51 -27.63
C LYS A 282 0.32 -7.48 -28.69
N GLN A 283 1.54 -7.53 -29.24
CA GLN A 283 1.98 -6.62 -30.29
C GLN A 283 1.13 -6.74 -31.55
N LYS A 284 0.82 -7.97 -31.98
CA LYS A 284 -0.08 -8.22 -33.11
C LYS A 284 -1.50 -7.69 -32.86
N ALA A 285 -2.01 -7.83 -31.64
CA ALA A 285 -3.32 -7.29 -31.26
C ALA A 285 -3.32 -5.74 -31.25
N ILE A 286 -2.26 -5.11 -30.74
CA ILE A 286 -2.05 -3.66 -30.76
C ILE A 286 -2.05 -3.13 -32.20
N GLU A 287 -1.33 -3.78 -33.10
CA GLU A 287 -1.29 -3.40 -34.52
C GLU A 287 -2.67 -3.50 -35.17
N GLY A 288 -3.43 -4.56 -34.90
CA GLY A 288 -4.80 -4.71 -35.37
C GLY A 288 -5.75 -3.62 -34.85
N LEU A 289 -5.65 -3.28 -33.56
CA LEU A 289 -6.45 -2.21 -32.96
C LEU A 289 -6.08 -0.83 -33.50
N LYS A 290 -4.79 -0.52 -33.66
CA LYS A 290 -4.33 0.72 -34.29
C LYS A 290 -4.84 0.84 -35.73
N GLY A 291 -4.77 -0.25 -36.50
CA GLY A 291 -5.31 -0.30 -37.86
C GLY A 291 -6.82 -0.03 -37.91
N ARG A 292 -7.60 -0.60 -37.00
CA ARG A 292 -9.04 -0.33 -36.86
C ARG A 292 -9.35 1.11 -36.47
N LEU A 293 -8.63 1.66 -35.49
CA LEU A 293 -8.84 3.02 -34.99
C LEU A 293 -8.37 4.10 -35.98
N ASN A 294 -7.43 3.78 -36.87
CA ASN A 294 -7.00 4.66 -37.95
C ASN A 294 -7.90 4.59 -39.20
N ASN A 295 -8.85 3.65 -39.24
CA ASN A 295 -9.78 3.54 -40.36
C ASN A 295 -10.95 4.52 -40.17
N GLU A 296 -10.99 5.58 -40.98
CA GLU A 296 -12.03 6.62 -40.96
C GLU A 296 -13.45 6.06 -41.15
N ALA A 297 -13.61 4.95 -41.88
CA ALA A 297 -14.89 4.30 -42.05
C ALA A 297 -15.41 3.63 -40.75
N PHE A 298 -14.51 3.26 -39.83
CA PHE A 298 -14.85 2.69 -38.53
C PHE A 298 -15.09 3.81 -37.51
N THR A 299 -14.20 4.80 -37.40
CA THR A 299 -14.34 5.89 -36.44
C THR A 299 -15.50 6.84 -36.76
N GLY A 300 -15.85 6.99 -38.04
CA GLY A 300 -16.99 7.81 -38.46
C GLY A 300 -18.36 7.13 -38.40
N LYS A 301 -18.42 5.78 -38.34
CA LYS A 301 -19.69 5.02 -38.36
C LYS A 301 -19.98 4.23 -37.08
N ALA A 302 -18.96 3.89 -36.30
CA ALA A 302 -19.16 3.14 -35.06
C ALA A 302 -19.73 4.04 -33.94
N PRO A 303 -20.58 3.50 -33.05
CA PRO A 303 -21.01 4.22 -31.86
C PRO A 303 -19.81 4.67 -31.01
N GLU A 304 -19.91 5.86 -30.42
CA GLU A 304 -18.83 6.48 -29.63
C GLU A 304 -18.36 5.58 -28.47
N GLU A 305 -19.28 4.89 -27.81
CA GLU A 305 -18.98 3.93 -26.75
C GLU A 305 -18.07 2.78 -27.22
N VAL A 306 -18.28 2.29 -28.46
CA VAL A 306 -17.46 1.22 -29.05
C VAL A 306 -16.06 1.72 -29.37
N VAL A 307 -15.95 2.95 -29.88
CA VAL A 307 -14.66 3.58 -30.18
C VAL A 307 -13.87 3.84 -28.90
N LEU A 308 -14.52 4.33 -27.84
CA LEU A 308 -13.91 4.54 -26.52
C LEU A 308 -13.41 3.22 -25.92
N LYS A 309 -14.21 2.15 -25.99
CA LYS A 309 -13.82 0.83 -25.49
C LYS A 309 -12.60 0.26 -26.21
N GLU A 310 -12.52 0.41 -27.54
CA GLU A 310 -11.35 -0.04 -28.31
C GLU A 310 -10.10 0.82 -28.02
N LYS A 311 -10.26 2.13 -27.79
CA LYS A 311 -9.16 3.01 -27.34
C LYS A 311 -8.63 2.61 -25.96
N GLU A 312 -9.52 2.33 -25.01
CA GLU A 312 -9.14 1.86 -23.67
C GLU A 312 -8.45 0.49 -23.73
N ARG A 313 -8.94 -0.41 -24.58
CA ARG A 313 -8.29 -1.70 -24.82
C ARG A 313 -6.89 -1.53 -25.41
N LEU A 314 -6.71 -0.63 -26.37
CA LEU A 314 -5.40 -0.32 -26.95
C LEU A 314 -4.44 0.23 -25.88
N ARG A 315 -4.91 1.16 -25.05
CA ARG A 315 -4.13 1.74 -23.94
C ARG A 315 -3.66 0.66 -22.97
N THR A 316 -4.57 -0.22 -22.57
CA THR A 316 -4.30 -1.34 -21.64
C THR A 316 -3.27 -2.31 -22.23
N LEU A 317 -3.49 -2.80 -23.46
CA LEU A 317 -2.56 -3.72 -24.11
C LEU A 317 -1.19 -3.12 -24.34
N THR A 318 -1.12 -1.83 -24.70
CA THR A 318 0.16 -1.13 -24.88
C THR A 318 0.93 -1.03 -23.56
N LYS A 319 0.23 -0.74 -22.46
CA LYS A 319 0.84 -0.73 -21.13
C LYS A 319 1.41 -2.10 -20.76
N GLU A 320 0.62 -3.15 -20.90
CA GLU A 320 1.04 -4.53 -20.61
C GLU A 320 2.23 -4.98 -21.48
N ALA A 321 2.23 -4.64 -22.78
CA ALA A 321 3.32 -4.97 -23.69
C ALA A 321 4.63 -4.25 -23.31
N ASN A 322 4.54 -2.99 -22.89
CA ASN A 322 5.70 -2.22 -22.42
C ASN A 322 6.25 -2.80 -21.10
N GLU A 323 5.38 -3.17 -20.16
CA GLU A 323 5.78 -3.82 -18.91
C GLU A 323 6.52 -5.14 -19.19
N LEU A 324 5.97 -5.97 -20.09
CA LEU A 324 6.57 -7.26 -20.45
C LEU A 324 7.91 -7.09 -21.17
N THR A 325 8.05 -6.06 -22.01
CA THR A 325 9.32 -5.70 -22.66
C THR A 325 10.37 -5.31 -21.63
N GLN A 326 9.99 -4.52 -20.62
CA GLN A 326 10.90 -4.12 -19.56
C GLN A 326 11.35 -5.31 -18.70
N VAL A 327 10.44 -6.24 -18.39
CA VAL A 327 10.77 -7.48 -17.65
C VAL A 327 11.80 -8.28 -18.42
N LEU A 328 11.61 -8.48 -19.72
CA LEU A 328 12.56 -9.20 -20.57
C LEU A 328 13.93 -8.51 -20.66
N ALA A 329 13.96 -7.18 -20.68
CA ALA A 329 15.20 -6.40 -20.71
C ALA A 329 15.99 -6.47 -19.39
N ASN A 330 15.31 -6.71 -18.26
CA ASN A 330 15.91 -6.72 -16.92
C ASN A 330 16.48 -8.09 -16.50
N ILE A 331 16.56 -9.05 -17.43
CA ILE A 331 17.15 -10.37 -17.18
C ILE A 331 18.65 -10.30 -17.41
N ALA A 332 19.44 -10.72 -16.42
CA ALA A 332 20.90 -10.72 -16.46
C ALA A 332 21.52 -12.12 -16.59
#